data_AF-A0A2E0TNH8-F1
#
_entry.id   AF-A0A2E0TNH8-F1
#
_cell.length_a   1.000
_cell.length_b   1.000
_cell.length_c   1.000
_cell.angle_alpha   90.00
_cell.angle_beta   90.00
_cell.angle_gamma   90.00
#
_symmetry.space_group_name_H-M   'P 1'
#
loop_
_entity.id
_entity.type
_entity.pdbx_description
1 polymer ?
#
loop_
_entity_poly.entity_id
_entity_poly.type
_entity_poly.pdbx_seq_one_letter_code
_entity_poly.pdbx_strand_id
1 'polypeptide(L)'
;MERRADRRPTLRPASRVRRQRALPVENDAPEPREPGEIGVYVRSFHHGESFGVDPEGIDLGGDDIAGYHGDGRGFSTDREDTARIRAGVVFREGEGGFQAARAGGRSDESGNDLLRFLHPGQYPNETGVPEVEATARQPGGEVTLRYAGSMPLHPSFDIDVDARMRVERTGERTIRVTLAAAGDGFPNAEAFARDHAGNAVFLGVHQLQEGQIAADLAGEAETPMFSASLQIHTREDGTFEAVEFGGERYTLEEWNARFEEMEPVGEGAS
;
A
#
# COMPACT_ATOMS: atom_id res chain seq x y z
N MET A 1 -72.54 -7.11 -9.41
CA MET A 1 -71.64 -6.08 -9.97
C MET A 1 -70.46 -5.94 -9.01
N GLU A 2 -69.45 -6.81 -9.13
CA GLU A 2 -68.22 -6.72 -8.33
C GLU A 2 -67.09 -6.21 -9.24
N ARG A 3 -66.48 -5.08 -8.87
CA ARG A 3 -65.35 -4.49 -9.58
C ARG A 3 -64.07 -5.17 -9.11
N ARG A 4 -63.41 -5.91 -10.01
CA ARG A 4 -62.04 -6.42 -9.80
C ARG A 4 -61.08 -5.24 -9.75
N ALA A 5 -60.34 -5.14 -8.65
CA ALA A 5 -59.23 -4.20 -8.49
C ALA A 5 -58.04 -4.66 -9.34
N ASP A 6 -57.62 -3.80 -10.26
CA ASP A 6 -56.47 -3.96 -11.14
C ASP A 6 -55.18 -3.74 -10.35
N ARG A 7 -54.54 -4.83 -9.90
CA ARG A 7 -53.22 -4.78 -9.27
C ARG A 7 -52.16 -4.73 -10.36
N ARG A 8 -51.70 -3.52 -10.69
CA ARG A 8 -50.50 -3.34 -11.51
C ARG A 8 -49.28 -3.89 -10.78
N PRO A 9 -48.42 -4.69 -11.43
CA PRO A 9 -47.19 -5.16 -10.83
C PRO A 9 -46.23 -3.99 -10.61
N THR A 10 -45.74 -3.83 -9.39
CA THR A 10 -44.63 -2.93 -9.06
C THR A 10 -43.37 -3.44 -9.75
N LEU A 11 -42.88 -2.67 -10.73
CA LEU A 11 -41.56 -2.87 -11.32
C LEU A 11 -40.51 -2.79 -10.20
N ARG A 12 -39.85 -3.91 -9.90
CA ARG A 12 -38.64 -3.90 -9.08
C ARG A 12 -37.60 -3.01 -9.78
N PRO A 13 -36.92 -2.09 -9.09
CA PRO A 13 -35.84 -1.33 -9.70
C PRO A 13 -34.78 -2.30 -10.20
N ALA A 14 -34.34 -2.11 -11.44
CA ALA A 14 -33.28 -2.90 -12.06
C ALA A 14 -32.05 -2.87 -11.14
N SER A 15 -31.55 -4.07 -10.79
CA SER A 15 -30.27 -4.22 -10.12
C SER A 15 -29.21 -3.52 -10.97
N ARG A 16 -28.62 -2.43 -10.47
CA ARG A 16 -27.49 -1.78 -11.14
C ARG A 16 -26.37 -2.81 -11.23
N VAL A 17 -26.08 -3.26 -12.45
CA VAL A 17 -24.97 -4.17 -12.74
C VAL A 17 -23.68 -3.51 -12.26
N ARG A 18 -23.05 -4.10 -11.23
CA ARG A 18 -21.70 -3.68 -10.78
C ARG A 18 -20.74 -3.90 -11.93
N ARG A 19 -20.06 -2.84 -12.39
CA ARG A 19 -19.04 -2.94 -13.44
C ARG A 19 -17.67 -2.87 -12.80
N GLN A 20 -16.76 -3.74 -13.23
CA GLN A 20 -15.34 -3.64 -12.95
C GLN A 20 -14.66 -2.93 -14.12
N ARG A 21 -13.68 -2.09 -13.80
CA ARG A 21 -12.87 -1.35 -14.78
C ARG A 21 -11.41 -1.42 -14.34
N ALA A 22 -10.55 -1.97 -15.20
CA ALA A 22 -9.10 -1.85 -15.02
C ALA A 22 -8.68 -0.37 -15.15
N LEU A 23 -7.79 0.07 -14.27
CA LEU A 23 -7.18 1.40 -14.31
C LEU A 23 -5.91 1.36 -15.16
N PRO A 24 -5.55 2.47 -15.84
CA PRO A 24 -4.22 2.61 -16.39
C PRO A 24 -3.19 2.60 -15.25
N VAL A 25 -2.10 1.86 -15.47
CA VAL A 25 -0.99 1.71 -14.52
C VAL A 25 0.20 2.50 -15.05
N GLU A 26 0.67 3.45 -14.26
CA GLU A 26 1.86 4.26 -14.51
C GLU A 26 3.12 3.52 -13.98
N ASN A 27 4.29 3.84 -14.54
CA ASN A 27 5.58 3.28 -14.13
C ASN A 27 6.01 3.71 -12.71
N ASP A 28 5.24 4.58 -12.06
CA ASP A 28 5.47 5.05 -10.71
C ASP A 28 4.13 5.22 -10.00
N ALA A 29 4.14 5.20 -8.67
CA ALA A 29 2.95 5.47 -7.87
C ALA A 29 2.50 6.93 -8.09
N PRO A 30 1.31 7.17 -8.67
CA PRO A 30 0.88 8.51 -9.06
C PRO A 30 0.65 9.40 -7.84
N GLU A 31 0.94 10.69 -7.96
CA GLU A 31 0.69 11.67 -6.90
C GLU A 31 -0.63 12.43 -7.11
N PRO A 32 -1.36 12.79 -6.04
CA PRO A 32 -2.41 13.79 -6.10
C PRO A 32 -1.81 15.15 -6.48
N ARG A 33 -2.43 15.86 -7.43
CA ARG A 33 -1.89 17.10 -7.99
C ARG A 33 -2.78 18.31 -7.75
N GLU A 34 -4.04 18.09 -7.42
CA GLU A 34 -5.06 19.13 -7.34
C GLU A 34 -5.95 18.92 -6.11
N PRO A 35 -6.57 19.99 -5.58
CA PRO A 35 -7.63 19.87 -4.59
C PRO A 35 -8.69 18.85 -5.01
N GLY A 36 -9.10 17.99 -4.06
CA GLY A 36 -10.03 16.90 -4.34
C GLY A 36 -9.39 15.63 -4.90
N GLU A 37 -8.06 15.60 -5.09
CA GLU A 37 -7.31 14.36 -5.29
C GLU A 37 -6.70 13.84 -3.99
N ILE A 38 -6.87 12.54 -3.74
CA ILE A 38 -6.30 11.82 -2.60
C ILE A 38 -5.51 10.63 -3.13
N GLY A 39 -4.24 10.54 -2.79
CA GLY A 39 -3.42 9.35 -3.02
C GLY A 39 -3.57 8.36 -1.86
N VAL A 40 -3.67 7.06 -2.16
CA VAL A 40 -3.58 5.97 -1.17
C VAL A 40 -2.48 5.03 -1.63
N TYR A 41 -1.51 4.80 -0.76
CA TYR A 41 -0.26 4.09 -1.08
C TYR A 41 -0.07 2.88 -0.18
N VAL A 42 0.57 1.86 -0.72
CA VAL A 42 1.05 0.69 -0.01
C VAL A 42 2.50 0.45 -0.43
N ARG A 43 3.38 0.21 0.54
CA ARG A 43 4.80 -0.10 0.31
C ARG A 43 5.20 -1.35 1.04
N SER A 44 6.11 -2.12 0.45
CA SER A 44 6.89 -3.17 1.11
C SER A 44 8.34 -2.70 1.24
N PHE A 45 8.92 -2.79 2.43
CA PHE A 45 10.27 -2.33 2.72
C PHE A 45 10.97 -3.24 3.73
N HIS A 46 12.29 -3.31 3.67
CA HIS A 46 13.11 -4.03 4.64
C HIS A 46 13.76 -3.05 5.61
N HIS A 47 13.49 -3.18 6.92
CA HIS A 47 13.95 -2.20 7.91
C HIS A 47 15.48 -2.13 8.09
N GLY A 48 16.19 -3.25 7.99
CA GLY A 48 17.66 -3.31 8.13
C GLY A 48 18.40 -2.76 6.92
N GLU A 49 19.68 -2.41 7.09
CA GLU A 49 20.57 -1.98 6.00
C GLU A 49 20.87 -3.11 5.01
N SER A 50 20.89 -4.36 5.49
CA SER A 50 20.96 -5.56 4.66
C SER A 50 20.04 -6.69 5.14
N PHE A 51 19.78 -7.68 4.27
CA PHE A 51 18.95 -8.85 4.55
C PHE A 51 19.35 -10.08 3.72
N GLY A 52 18.81 -11.25 4.10
CA GLY A 52 19.00 -12.52 3.41
C GLY A 52 19.88 -13.49 4.16
N VAL A 53 19.74 -14.77 3.83
CA VAL A 53 20.48 -15.87 4.45
C VAL A 53 21.48 -16.48 3.46
N ASP A 54 22.60 -16.99 3.96
CA ASP A 54 23.52 -17.78 3.16
C ASP A 54 22.92 -19.19 2.86
N PRO A 55 23.54 -19.99 1.99
CA PRO A 55 23.06 -21.34 1.67
C PRO A 55 23.07 -22.33 2.85
N GLU A 56 23.76 -22.01 3.95
CA GLU A 56 23.78 -22.80 5.19
C GLU A 56 22.71 -22.33 6.19
N GLY A 57 21.92 -21.31 5.84
CA GLY A 57 20.87 -20.73 6.67
C GLY A 57 21.40 -19.75 7.72
N ILE A 58 22.63 -19.26 7.58
CA ILE A 58 23.19 -18.20 8.42
C ILE A 58 22.61 -16.88 7.95
N ASP A 59 22.03 -16.12 8.87
CA ASP A 59 21.56 -14.76 8.63
C ASP A 59 22.74 -13.88 8.19
N LEU A 60 22.66 -13.36 6.97
CA LEU A 60 23.58 -12.36 6.41
C LEU A 60 22.97 -10.95 6.48
N GLY A 61 21.79 -10.80 7.09
CA GLY A 61 21.12 -9.54 7.35
C GLY A 61 21.69 -8.78 8.54
N GLY A 62 21.45 -7.47 8.56
CA GLY A 62 21.96 -6.53 9.58
C GLY A 62 22.92 -5.48 9.02
N ASP A 63 24.01 -5.20 9.74
CA ASP A 63 25.09 -4.27 9.32
C ASP A 63 26.15 -4.97 8.44
N ASP A 64 25.92 -6.25 8.09
CA ASP A 64 26.91 -7.09 7.42
C ASP A 64 26.90 -6.90 5.89
N ILE A 65 28.11 -6.75 5.34
CA ILE A 65 28.42 -6.51 3.92
C ILE A 65 28.00 -7.65 2.97
N ALA A 66 27.50 -8.77 3.51
CA ALA A 66 27.23 -10.00 2.78
C ALA A 66 25.78 -10.11 2.26
N GLY A 67 24.83 -9.42 2.90
CA GLY A 67 23.41 -9.44 2.55
C GLY A 67 23.04 -8.57 1.34
N TYR A 68 21.81 -8.71 0.87
CA TYR A 68 21.19 -7.78 -0.08
C TYR A 68 20.85 -6.47 0.62
N HIS A 69 21.00 -5.34 -0.05
CA HIS A 69 20.67 -4.02 0.51
C HIS A 69 19.19 -3.93 0.88
N GLY A 70 18.91 -3.62 2.13
CA GLY A 70 17.59 -3.26 2.63
C GLY A 70 17.31 -1.76 2.52
N ASP A 71 16.31 -1.28 3.26
CA ASP A 71 15.88 0.12 3.25
C ASP A 71 16.41 0.93 4.45
N GLY A 72 16.96 0.28 5.48
CA GLY A 72 17.67 0.95 6.58
C GLY A 72 16.86 2.00 7.32
N ARG A 73 15.54 1.78 7.47
CA ARG A 73 14.61 2.80 8.00
C ARG A 73 13.46 2.21 8.80
N GLY A 74 12.83 3.08 9.60
CA GLY A 74 11.56 2.83 10.24
C GLY A 74 10.36 3.02 9.29
N PHE A 75 9.16 2.86 9.86
CA PHE A 75 7.93 3.23 9.18
C PHE A 75 7.90 4.71 8.86
N SER A 76 7.43 5.07 7.67
CA SER A 76 7.34 6.47 7.27
C SER A 76 6.18 6.74 6.32
N THR A 77 5.72 7.99 6.29
CA THR A 77 4.82 8.51 5.25
C THR A 77 5.53 9.36 4.20
N ASP A 78 6.84 9.59 4.34
CA ASP A 78 7.64 10.27 3.34
C ASP A 78 7.73 9.38 2.10
N ARG A 79 7.37 9.93 0.94
CA ARG A 79 7.38 9.20 -0.32
C ARG A 79 8.79 8.98 -0.85
N GLU A 80 9.75 9.79 -0.44
CA GLU A 80 11.12 9.68 -0.90
C GLU A 80 11.89 8.57 -0.18
N ASP A 81 11.36 8.08 0.95
CA ASP A 81 11.91 6.91 1.62
C ASP A 81 11.87 5.67 0.73
N THR A 82 12.93 4.87 0.84
CA THR A 82 13.14 3.71 -0.03
C THR A 82 12.17 2.58 0.28
N ALA A 83 11.89 1.73 -0.71
CA ALA A 83 11.05 0.56 -0.55
C ALA A 83 11.41 -0.49 -1.61
N ARG A 84 11.26 -1.77 -1.26
CA ARG A 84 11.38 -2.87 -2.22
C ARG A 84 10.34 -2.76 -3.32
N ILE A 85 9.08 -2.46 -2.95
CA ILE A 85 8.01 -2.13 -3.88
C ILE A 85 7.16 -1.00 -3.29
N ARG A 86 6.81 -0.03 -4.12
CA ARG A 86 5.82 1.01 -3.80
C ARG A 86 4.72 1.00 -4.85
N ALA A 87 3.48 1.02 -4.42
CA ALA A 87 2.32 1.10 -5.31
C ALA A 87 1.26 2.03 -4.72
N GLY A 88 0.42 2.61 -5.58
CA GLY A 88 -0.62 3.50 -5.11
C GLY A 88 -1.69 3.82 -6.13
N VAL A 89 -2.77 4.41 -5.64
CA VAL A 89 -3.93 4.83 -6.42
C VAL A 89 -4.27 6.27 -6.05
N VAL A 90 -4.49 7.11 -7.07
CA VAL A 90 -5.07 8.44 -6.87
C VAL A 90 -6.56 8.39 -7.15
N PHE A 91 -7.31 8.80 -6.14
CA PHE A 91 -8.74 9.04 -6.19
C PHE A 91 -8.99 10.51 -6.49
N ARG A 92 -9.98 10.78 -7.33
CA ARG A 92 -10.45 12.14 -7.62
C ARG A 92 -11.91 12.27 -7.25
N GLU A 93 -12.26 13.33 -6.54
CA GLU A 93 -13.65 13.67 -6.26
C GLU A 93 -14.37 14.20 -7.52
N GLY A 94 -15.60 13.74 -7.72
CA GLY A 94 -16.52 14.31 -8.70
C GLY A 94 -17.95 14.34 -8.16
N GLU A 95 -18.92 14.67 -9.01
CA GLU A 95 -20.34 14.82 -8.64
C GLU A 95 -20.96 13.59 -7.95
N GLY A 96 -20.36 12.40 -8.12
CA GLY A 96 -20.79 11.14 -7.51
C GLY A 96 -19.92 10.65 -6.35
N GLY A 97 -19.03 11.49 -5.82
CA GLY A 97 -18.00 11.14 -4.85
C GLY A 97 -16.67 10.75 -5.50
N PHE A 98 -15.77 10.18 -4.70
CA PHE A 98 -14.43 9.79 -5.16
C PHE A 98 -14.47 8.62 -6.15
N GLN A 99 -13.65 8.73 -7.19
CA GLN A 99 -13.40 7.68 -8.17
C GLN A 99 -11.90 7.51 -8.37
N ALA A 100 -11.46 6.27 -8.48
CA ALA A 100 -10.08 5.98 -8.83
C ALA A 100 -9.77 6.46 -10.25
N ALA A 101 -8.72 7.26 -10.37
CA ALA A 101 -8.34 7.92 -11.61
C ALA A 101 -7.07 7.32 -12.20
N ARG A 102 -6.07 7.08 -11.35
CA ARG A 102 -4.71 6.65 -11.74
C ARG A 102 -4.21 5.62 -10.74
N ALA A 103 -3.42 4.66 -11.21
CA ALA A 103 -2.69 3.72 -10.37
C ALA A 103 -1.26 3.55 -10.92
N GLY A 104 -0.37 3.00 -10.13
CA GLY A 104 1.01 2.76 -10.56
C GLY A 104 1.88 2.26 -9.43
N GLY A 105 3.10 1.86 -9.77
CA GLY A 105 4.09 1.42 -8.80
C GLY A 105 5.46 1.20 -9.43
N ARG A 106 6.47 1.09 -8.56
CA ARG A 106 7.87 0.86 -8.92
C ARG A 106 8.59 0.11 -7.80
N SER A 107 9.75 -0.41 -8.11
CA SER A 107 10.72 -0.88 -7.11
C SER A 107 11.88 0.09 -7.04
N ASP A 108 12.56 0.11 -5.89
CA ASP A 108 13.88 0.72 -5.83
C ASP A 108 14.97 -0.28 -6.20
N GLU A 109 16.19 0.23 -6.27
CA GLU A 109 17.37 -0.55 -6.62
C GLU A 109 17.66 -1.65 -5.57
N SER A 110 18.07 -2.81 -6.07
CA SER A 110 18.62 -3.91 -5.30
C SER A 110 20.12 -4.02 -5.54
N GLY A 111 20.88 -4.31 -4.49
CA GLY A 111 22.33 -4.43 -4.53
C GLY A 111 22.83 -5.48 -3.53
N ASN A 112 24.06 -5.94 -3.74
CA ASN A 112 24.79 -6.79 -2.80
C ASN A 112 26.30 -6.50 -2.97
N ASP A 113 26.91 -5.91 -1.95
CA ASP A 113 28.30 -5.44 -2.05
C ASP A 113 29.31 -6.59 -2.10
N LEU A 114 29.08 -7.68 -1.37
CA LEU A 114 29.95 -8.85 -1.39
C LEU A 114 29.94 -9.54 -2.76
N LEU A 115 28.76 -9.78 -3.34
CA LEU A 115 28.65 -10.36 -4.68
C LEU A 115 29.31 -9.47 -5.72
N ARG A 116 29.13 -8.15 -5.62
CA ARG A 116 29.77 -7.18 -6.50
C ARG A 116 31.30 -7.17 -6.35
N PHE A 117 31.80 -7.36 -5.13
CA PHE A 117 33.23 -7.45 -4.84
C PHE A 117 33.85 -8.77 -5.36
N LEU A 118 33.19 -9.90 -5.09
CA LEU A 118 33.66 -11.24 -5.50
C LEU A 118 33.52 -11.48 -7.01
N HIS A 119 32.50 -10.87 -7.64
CA HIS A 119 32.17 -11.05 -9.05
C HIS A 119 31.95 -9.69 -9.77
N PRO A 120 33.01 -8.87 -9.93
CA PRO A 120 32.89 -7.55 -10.53
C PRO A 120 32.27 -7.58 -11.93
N GLY A 121 31.22 -6.80 -12.15
CA GLY A 121 30.52 -6.68 -13.43
C GLY A 121 29.50 -7.79 -13.74
N GLN A 122 29.34 -8.80 -12.86
CA GLN A 122 28.31 -9.83 -12.98
C GLN A 122 27.07 -9.55 -12.13
N TYR A 123 27.25 -8.82 -11.02
CA TYR A 123 26.16 -8.40 -10.13
C TYR A 123 26.20 -6.87 -9.98
N PRO A 124 25.82 -6.12 -11.04
CA PRO A 124 25.55 -4.69 -10.88
C PRO A 124 24.34 -4.50 -9.96
N ASN A 125 24.15 -3.29 -9.46
CA ASN A 125 22.86 -2.98 -8.85
C ASN A 125 21.77 -2.97 -9.94
N GLU A 126 20.58 -3.47 -9.62
CA GLU A 126 19.49 -3.60 -10.57
C GLU A 126 18.14 -3.22 -9.93
N THR A 127 17.26 -2.62 -10.74
CA THR A 127 15.90 -2.26 -10.33
C THR A 127 14.91 -3.25 -10.93
N GLY A 128 14.16 -3.93 -10.07
CA GLY A 128 13.04 -4.77 -10.50
C GLY A 128 11.91 -3.95 -11.13
N VAL A 129 11.12 -4.56 -12.00
CA VAL A 129 9.88 -3.96 -12.51
C VAL A 129 8.73 -4.75 -11.90
N PRO A 130 8.04 -4.22 -10.88
CA PRO A 130 6.94 -4.95 -10.26
C PRO A 130 5.76 -5.03 -11.23
N GLU A 131 5.07 -6.16 -11.21
CA GLU A 131 3.75 -6.25 -11.82
C GLU A 131 2.76 -5.51 -10.93
N VAL A 132 2.02 -4.54 -11.49
CA VAL A 132 1.02 -3.76 -10.73
C VAL A 132 -0.29 -3.83 -11.47
N GLU A 133 -1.36 -4.21 -10.75
CA GLU A 133 -2.72 -4.24 -11.27
C GLU A 133 -3.65 -3.41 -10.40
N ALA A 134 -4.54 -2.64 -11.01
CA ALA A 134 -5.57 -1.92 -10.27
C ALA A 134 -6.94 -2.03 -10.94
N THR A 135 -7.92 -2.55 -10.18
CA THR A 135 -9.30 -2.74 -10.66
C THR A 135 -10.28 -1.96 -9.80
N ALA A 136 -10.97 -1.00 -10.42
CA ALA A 136 -12.02 -0.20 -9.79
C ALA A 136 -13.40 -0.85 -9.95
N ARG A 137 -14.17 -0.90 -8.88
CA ARG A 137 -15.57 -1.32 -8.85
C ARG A 137 -16.50 -0.12 -8.84
N GLN A 138 -17.48 -0.14 -9.73
CA GLN A 138 -18.46 0.93 -9.89
C GLN A 138 -19.90 0.42 -9.72
N PRO A 139 -20.80 1.23 -9.13
CA PRO A 139 -20.57 2.54 -8.52
C PRO A 139 -19.93 2.42 -7.12
N GLY A 140 -19.12 3.41 -6.71
CA GLY A 140 -18.65 3.53 -5.32
C GLY A 140 -17.14 3.57 -5.11
N GLY A 141 -16.35 3.49 -6.17
CA GLY A 141 -14.92 3.83 -6.13
C GLY A 141 -14.06 2.88 -5.28
N GLU A 142 -14.52 1.68 -4.93
CA GLU A 142 -13.67 0.65 -4.33
C GLU A 142 -12.63 0.18 -5.36
N VAL A 143 -11.38 0.05 -4.95
CA VAL A 143 -10.28 -0.42 -5.79
C VAL A 143 -9.60 -1.61 -5.13
N THR A 144 -9.30 -2.61 -5.93
CA THR A 144 -8.30 -3.63 -5.61
C THR A 144 -7.02 -3.26 -6.33
N LEU A 145 -5.97 -2.95 -5.57
CA LEU A 145 -4.60 -2.75 -6.02
C LEU A 145 -3.82 -4.02 -5.69
N ARG A 146 -3.10 -4.56 -6.65
CA ARG A 146 -2.16 -5.68 -6.46
C ARG A 146 -0.80 -5.29 -6.96
N TYR A 147 0.23 -5.79 -6.28
CA TYR A 147 1.56 -5.81 -6.84
C TYR A 147 2.30 -7.11 -6.51
N ALA A 148 3.21 -7.46 -7.41
CA ALA A 148 4.11 -8.60 -7.33
C ALA A 148 5.51 -8.17 -7.78
N GLY A 149 6.58 -8.68 -7.18
CA GLY A 149 7.93 -8.45 -7.71
C GLY A 149 9.04 -9.24 -7.04
N SER A 150 9.95 -9.77 -7.84
CA SER A 150 11.11 -10.56 -7.42
C SER A 150 12.39 -9.74 -7.31
N MET A 151 13.37 -10.31 -6.60
CA MET A 151 14.75 -9.82 -6.57
C MET A 151 15.36 -9.92 -7.99
N PRO A 152 15.82 -8.81 -8.60
CA PRO A 152 16.39 -8.86 -9.96
C PRO A 152 17.77 -9.54 -10.01
N LEU A 153 18.49 -9.60 -8.88
CA LEU A 153 19.86 -10.09 -8.82
C LEU A 153 19.99 -11.62 -8.73
N HIS A 154 18.91 -12.32 -8.36
CA HIS A 154 18.90 -13.77 -8.23
C HIS A 154 17.45 -14.28 -8.31
N PRO A 155 17.18 -15.45 -8.92
CA PRO A 155 15.86 -16.06 -8.87
C PRO A 155 15.34 -16.17 -7.42
N SER A 156 14.26 -15.49 -7.11
CA SER A 156 13.59 -15.51 -5.81
C SER A 156 12.10 -15.71 -5.98
N PHE A 157 11.39 -15.94 -4.88
CA PHE A 157 9.95 -15.72 -4.83
C PHE A 157 9.65 -14.22 -4.95
N ASP A 158 8.45 -13.91 -5.42
CA ASP A 158 7.96 -12.54 -5.53
C ASP A 158 7.47 -12.05 -4.15
N ILE A 159 7.52 -10.74 -3.92
CA ILE A 159 6.75 -10.08 -2.86
C ILE A 159 5.37 -9.76 -3.43
N ASP A 160 4.33 -10.31 -2.84
CA ASP A 160 2.96 -10.19 -3.28
C ASP A 160 2.05 -9.49 -2.25
N VAL A 161 1.24 -8.53 -2.73
CA VAL A 161 0.26 -7.80 -1.92
C VAL A 161 -1.05 -7.58 -2.66
N ASP A 162 -2.19 -7.87 -2.01
CA ASP A 162 -3.56 -7.47 -2.40
C ASP A 162 -4.11 -6.44 -1.41
N ALA A 163 -4.32 -5.22 -1.90
CA ALA A 163 -4.86 -4.11 -1.12
C ALA A 163 -6.23 -3.68 -1.66
N ARG A 164 -7.24 -3.70 -0.79
CA ARG A 164 -8.60 -3.22 -1.09
C ARG A 164 -8.83 -1.89 -0.40
N MET A 165 -9.11 -0.87 -1.18
CA MET A 165 -9.18 0.50 -0.72
C MET A 165 -10.40 1.23 -1.24
N ARG A 166 -10.84 2.22 -0.46
CA ARG A 166 -11.95 3.10 -0.83
C ARG A 166 -11.79 4.44 -0.15
N VAL A 167 -12.10 5.51 -0.88
CA VAL A 167 -12.23 6.87 -0.34
C VAL A 167 -13.69 7.30 -0.50
N GLU A 168 -14.27 7.89 0.54
CA GLU A 168 -15.63 8.43 0.49
C GLU A 168 -15.72 9.76 1.25
N ARG A 169 -16.54 10.69 0.72
CA ARG A 169 -16.92 11.92 1.41
C ARG A 169 -18.01 11.58 2.44
N THR A 170 -17.77 11.83 3.72
CA THR A 170 -18.71 11.54 4.82
C THR A 170 -19.29 12.80 5.47
N GLY A 171 -18.67 13.95 5.22
CA GLY A 171 -19.14 15.27 5.62
C GLY A 171 -18.54 16.34 4.71
N GLU A 172 -18.95 17.60 4.87
CA GLU A 172 -18.47 18.71 4.02
C GLU A 172 -16.93 18.81 3.98
N ARG A 173 -16.29 18.58 5.12
CA ARG A 173 -14.83 18.64 5.30
C ARG A 173 -14.28 17.36 5.93
N THR A 174 -14.93 16.23 5.66
CA THR A 174 -14.54 14.93 6.22
C THR A 174 -14.60 13.86 5.14
N ILE A 175 -13.50 13.14 5.00
CA ILE A 175 -13.42 11.93 4.18
C ILE A 175 -13.21 10.72 5.07
N ARG A 176 -13.64 9.55 4.60
CA ARG A 176 -13.23 8.26 5.15
C ARG A 176 -12.37 7.54 4.14
N VAL A 177 -11.23 7.03 4.61
CA VAL A 177 -10.37 6.13 3.86
C VAL A 177 -10.46 4.75 4.52
N THR A 178 -10.90 3.77 3.75
CA THR A 178 -10.92 2.36 4.16
C THR A 178 -9.86 1.61 3.39
N LEU A 179 -9.08 0.80 4.08
CA LEU A 179 -8.03 -0.03 3.50
C LEU A 179 -7.99 -1.39 4.20
N ALA A 180 -7.80 -2.46 3.45
CA ALA A 180 -7.41 -3.75 3.97
C ALA A 180 -6.34 -4.34 3.04
N ALA A 181 -5.22 -4.76 3.61
CA ALA A 181 -4.12 -5.37 2.87
C ALA A 181 -3.86 -6.79 3.37
N ALA A 182 -3.62 -7.70 2.41
CA ALA A 182 -3.10 -9.03 2.65
C ALA A 182 -1.92 -9.28 1.70
N GLY A 183 -1.00 -10.16 2.09
CA GLY A 183 0.22 -10.41 1.33
C GLY A 183 0.99 -11.60 1.89
N ASP A 184 2.25 -11.72 1.48
CA ASP A 184 3.15 -12.77 2.00
C ASP A 184 3.54 -12.51 3.46
N GLY A 185 3.44 -11.27 3.92
CA GLY A 185 3.83 -10.85 5.27
C GLY A 185 5.33 -10.69 5.45
N PHE A 186 6.11 -10.79 4.35
CA PHE A 186 7.51 -10.40 4.25
C PHE A 186 7.71 -9.50 3.02
N PRO A 187 8.50 -8.41 3.10
CA PRO A 187 9.10 -7.83 4.30
C PRO A 187 8.05 -7.01 5.09
N ASN A 188 8.46 -5.95 5.81
CA ASN A 188 7.50 -5.03 6.44
C ASN A 188 6.63 -4.36 5.37
N ALA A 189 5.39 -4.04 5.72
CA ALA A 189 4.50 -3.30 4.85
C ALA A 189 3.89 -2.08 5.56
N GLU A 190 3.64 -1.02 4.81
CA GLU A 190 3.03 0.21 5.34
C GLU A 190 2.08 0.81 4.32
N ALA A 191 1.08 1.53 4.83
CA ALA A 191 0.13 2.25 4.00
C ALA A 191 -0.23 3.60 4.58
N PHE A 192 -0.40 4.57 3.69
CA PHE A 192 -0.75 5.94 4.04
C PHE A 192 -1.58 6.60 2.95
N ALA A 193 -2.33 7.63 3.33
CA ALA A 193 -2.98 8.53 2.40
C ALA A 193 -2.19 9.84 2.28
N ARG A 194 -2.21 10.48 1.10
CA ARG A 194 -1.68 11.84 0.91
C ARG A 194 -2.69 12.74 0.20
N ASP A 195 -2.64 14.03 0.52
CA ASP A 195 -3.30 15.07 -0.24
C ASP A 195 -2.37 15.70 -1.29
N HIS A 196 -2.92 16.63 -2.08
CA HIS A 196 -2.20 17.36 -3.12
C HIS A 196 -1.13 18.35 -2.62
N ALA A 197 -1.10 18.68 -1.33
CA ALA A 197 -0.08 19.54 -0.72
C ALA A 197 1.06 18.72 -0.09
N GLY A 198 0.99 17.40 -0.15
CA GLY A 198 2.00 16.50 0.40
C GLY A 198 1.79 16.13 1.87
N ASN A 199 0.69 16.60 2.50
CA ASN A 199 0.37 16.14 3.85
C ASN A 199 -0.01 14.67 3.78
N ALA A 200 0.45 13.90 4.77
CA ALA A 200 0.31 12.45 4.78
C ALA A 200 -0.18 11.93 6.12
N VAL A 201 -0.87 10.80 6.09
CA VAL A 201 -1.40 10.14 7.27
C VAL A 201 -1.31 8.63 7.13
N PHE A 202 -0.77 7.95 8.14
CA PHE A 202 -0.76 6.49 8.18
C PHE A 202 -2.18 5.92 8.21
N LEU A 203 -2.38 4.85 7.45
CA LEU A 203 -3.58 4.02 7.47
C LEU A 203 -3.31 2.73 8.25
N GLY A 204 -2.11 2.16 8.12
CA GLY A 204 -1.72 0.96 8.85
C GLY A 204 -0.31 0.51 8.49
N VAL A 205 0.23 -0.38 9.32
CA VAL A 205 1.54 -1.01 9.14
C VAL A 205 1.42 -2.50 9.46
N HIS A 206 2.26 -3.30 8.83
CA HIS A 206 2.51 -4.70 9.16
C HIS A 206 3.99 -4.84 9.47
N GLN A 207 4.25 -5.29 10.69
CA GLN A 207 5.59 -5.68 11.11
C GLN A 207 5.78 -7.15 10.79
N LEU A 208 6.96 -7.45 10.23
CA LEU A 208 7.47 -8.80 10.15
C LEU A 208 7.41 -9.45 11.54
N GLN A 209 6.89 -10.67 11.62
CA GLN A 209 6.90 -11.40 12.89
C GLN A 209 8.26 -12.06 13.10
N GLU A 210 8.68 -12.15 14.36
CA GLU A 210 9.92 -12.80 14.76
C GLU A 210 10.00 -14.23 14.18
N GLY A 211 11.11 -14.52 13.49
CA GLY A 211 11.35 -15.81 12.85
C GLY A 211 10.77 -15.98 11.44
N GLN A 212 10.04 -14.99 10.91
CA GLN A 212 9.72 -14.95 9.49
C GLN A 212 10.97 -14.59 8.67
N ILE A 213 11.18 -15.29 7.56
CA ILE A 213 12.36 -15.16 6.69
C ILE A 213 11.95 -15.05 5.22
N ALA A 214 12.86 -14.64 4.34
CA ALA A 214 12.61 -14.57 2.90
C ALA A 214 12.04 -15.88 2.26
N ALA A 215 12.23 -17.04 2.89
CA ALA A 215 11.60 -18.30 2.45
C ALA A 215 10.07 -18.33 2.61
N ASP A 216 9.50 -17.46 3.44
CA ASP A 216 8.05 -17.34 3.67
C ASP A 216 7.32 -16.64 2.53
N LEU A 217 8.05 -16.08 1.55
CA LEU A 217 7.51 -15.66 0.26
C LEU A 217 6.97 -16.85 -0.58
N ALA A 218 7.27 -18.09 -0.19
CA ALA A 218 6.78 -19.28 -0.90
C ALA A 218 5.31 -19.57 -0.55
N GLY A 219 4.36 -19.09 -1.37
CA GLY A 219 2.94 -19.38 -1.16
C GLY A 219 1.99 -18.52 -1.99
N GLU A 220 0.71 -18.52 -1.60
CA GLU A 220 -0.29 -17.59 -2.12
C GLU A 220 -0.49 -16.47 -1.08
N ALA A 221 -0.53 -15.22 -1.55
CA ALA A 221 -0.68 -14.00 -0.75
C ALA A 221 -2.03 -13.89 -0.01
N GLU A 222 -2.17 -14.56 1.14
CA GLU A 222 -3.41 -14.55 1.94
C GLU A 222 -3.24 -14.06 3.38
N THR A 223 -2.03 -13.73 3.84
CA THR A 223 -1.81 -13.30 5.23
C THR A 223 -2.38 -11.89 5.45
N PRO A 224 -3.36 -11.70 6.34
CA PRO A 224 -3.85 -10.37 6.67
C PRO A 224 -2.74 -9.54 7.31
N MET A 225 -2.39 -8.42 6.69
CA MET A 225 -1.31 -7.53 7.14
C MET A 225 -1.86 -6.40 8.02
N PHE A 226 -2.82 -5.63 7.49
CA PHE A 226 -3.50 -4.58 8.27
C PHE A 226 -4.85 -4.22 7.67
N SER A 227 -5.71 -3.62 8.49
CA SER A 227 -6.97 -3.03 8.04
C SER A 227 -7.27 -1.74 8.80
N ALA A 228 -7.90 -0.79 8.10
CA ALA A 228 -8.12 0.56 8.58
C ALA A 228 -9.44 1.12 8.03
N SER A 229 -10.08 1.96 8.84
CA SER A 229 -11.21 2.79 8.47
C SER A 229 -11.06 4.11 9.19
N LEU A 230 -10.40 5.06 8.54
CA LEU A 230 -9.94 6.31 9.14
C LEU A 230 -10.77 7.49 8.65
N GLN A 231 -11.24 8.34 9.56
CA GLN A 231 -11.83 9.62 9.19
C GLN A 231 -10.74 10.70 9.18
N ILE A 232 -10.62 11.39 8.06
CA ILE A 232 -9.66 12.47 7.86
C ILE A 232 -10.47 13.75 7.65
N HIS A 233 -10.22 14.73 8.50
CA HIS A 233 -10.75 16.07 8.38
C HIS A 233 -9.88 16.90 7.44
N THR A 234 -10.51 17.64 6.55
CA THR A 234 -9.83 18.48 5.55
C THR A 234 -10.07 19.97 5.81
N ARG A 235 -9.15 20.79 5.33
CA ARG A 235 -9.33 22.24 5.20
C ARG A 235 -10.24 22.56 4.03
N GLU A 236 -10.55 23.84 3.86
CA GLU A 236 -11.36 24.35 2.75
C GLU A 236 -10.68 24.12 1.39
N ASP A 237 -9.35 24.20 1.34
CA ASP A 237 -8.54 23.89 0.15
C ASP A 237 -8.39 22.38 -0.12
N GLY A 238 -8.98 21.52 0.72
CA GLY A 238 -8.91 20.06 0.58
C GLY A 238 -7.65 19.42 1.16
N THR A 239 -6.76 20.19 1.80
CA THR A 239 -5.61 19.62 2.52
C THR A 239 -6.02 18.93 3.82
N PHE A 240 -5.27 17.93 4.26
CA PHE A 240 -5.48 17.21 5.51
C PHE A 240 -5.21 18.12 6.70
N GLU A 241 -6.11 18.07 7.69
CA GLU A 241 -6.03 18.85 8.91
C GLU A 241 -5.83 17.97 10.14
N ALA A 242 -6.61 16.89 10.24
CA ALA A 242 -6.65 16.07 11.43
C ALA A 242 -7.24 14.68 11.14
N VAL A 243 -7.01 13.76 12.05
CA VAL A 243 -7.60 12.43 12.05
C VAL A 243 -8.63 12.33 13.17
N GLU A 244 -9.74 11.67 12.92
CA GLU A 244 -10.69 11.25 13.95
C GLU A 244 -10.72 9.73 14.06
N PHE A 245 -10.39 9.23 15.25
CA PHE A 245 -10.33 7.82 15.55
C PHE A 245 -10.77 7.57 17.00
N GLY A 246 -11.66 6.61 17.21
CA GLY A 246 -12.16 6.28 18.56
C GLY A 246 -12.97 7.41 19.23
N GLY A 247 -13.45 8.39 18.48
CA GLY A 247 -14.14 9.57 19.01
C GLY A 247 -13.21 10.69 19.49
N GLU A 248 -11.89 10.51 19.34
CA GLU A 248 -10.87 11.52 19.59
C GLU A 248 -10.34 12.09 18.29
N ARG A 249 -9.86 13.34 18.35
CA ARG A 249 -9.26 14.05 17.22
C ARG A 249 -7.78 14.25 17.46
N TYR A 250 -6.97 13.87 16.49
CA TYR A 250 -5.51 13.96 16.51
C TYR A 250 -5.04 14.87 15.38
N THR A 251 -3.98 15.64 15.62
CA THR A 251 -3.20 16.23 14.53
C THR A 251 -2.56 15.13 13.67
N LEU A 252 -2.12 15.48 12.46
CA LEU A 252 -1.45 14.51 11.59
C LEU A 252 -0.16 13.96 12.23
N GLU A 253 0.61 14.85 12.87
CA GLU A 253 1.84 14.50 13.60
C GLU A 253 1.56 13.54 14.75
N GLU A 254 0.61 13.86 15.65
CA GLU A 254 0.25 12.99 16.77
C GLU A 254 -0.26 11.61 16.31
N TRP A 255 -0.94 11.56 15.17
CA TRP A 255 -1.40 10.29 14.60
C TRP A 255 -0.24 9.49 14.02
N ASN A 256 0.64 10.13 13.23
CA ASN A 256 1.73 9.45 12.54
C ASN A 256 2.81 8.96 13.52
N ALA A 257 3.10 9.71 14.58
CA ALA A 257 4.07 9.34 15.61
C ALA A 257 3.79 7.93 16.19
N ARG A 258 2.51 7.52 16.25
CA ARG A 258 2.11 6.18 16.73
C ARG A 258 2.70 5.03 15.91
N PHE A 259 3.07 5.30 14.66
CA PHE A 259 3.64 4.32 13.73
C PHE A 259 5.14 4.57 13.54
N GLU A 260 5.57 5.83 13.45
CA GLU A 260 6.98 6.21 13.27
C GLU A 260 7.84 5.83 14.50
N GLU A 261 7.24 5.84 15.69
CA GLU A 261 7.90 5.41 16.93
C GLU A 261 7.91 3.89 17.12
N MET A 262 7.27 3.12 16.22
CA MET A 262 7.38 1.66 16.25
C MET A 262 8.73 1.22 15.68
N GLU A 263 9.49 0.46 16.47
CA GLU A 263 10.67 -0.24 15.96
C GLU A 263 10.20 -1.40 15.07
N PRO A 264 10.53 -1.41 13.76
CA PRO A 264 10.21 -2.55 12.91
C PRO A 264 11.10 -3.73 13.32
N VAL A 265 10.53 -4.93 13.34
CA VAL A 265 11.26 -6.16 13.66
C VAL A 265 11.91 -6.72 12.38
N GLY A 266 13.06 -7.37 12.54
CA GLY A 266 13.84 -8.00 11.47
C GLY A 266 13.86 -9.52 11.49
N GLU A 267 14.51 -10.08 10.46
CA GLU A 267 14.94 -11.48 10.47
C GLU A 267 15.80 -11.71 11.75
N GLY A 268 15.52 -12.75 12.53
CA GLY A 268 16.47 -13.24 13.54
C GLY A 268 16.58 -12.52 14.90
N ALA A 269 15.57 -11.83 15.42
CA ALA A 269 15.62 -11.30 16.79
C ALA A 269 15.51 -12.40 17.88
N SER A 270 16.52 -13.26 18.01
CA SER A 270 16.83 -14.04 19.23
C SER A 270 18.31 -14.42 19.32
#